data_AF-A0A180GF65-F1
#
_entry.id   AF-A0A180GF65-F1
#
_cell.length_a   1.000
_cell.length_b   1.000
_cell.length_c   1.000
_cell.angle_alpha   90.00
_cell.angle_beta   90.00
_cell.angle_gamma   90.00
#
_symmetry.space_group_name_H-M   'P 1'
#
loop_
_entity.id
_entity.type
_entity.pdbx_description
1 polymer ?
#
loop_
_entity_poly.entity_id
_entity_poly.type
_entity_poly.pdbx_seq_one_letter_code
_entity_poly.pdbx_strand_id
1 'polypeptide(L)'
;MMCVLLAIGLDPAHCCLFNQDQVPAHSEMAWILNCIAPVGRLNRMTTWKSQLASSKNANSLAEVDDSMLHLGLLAYPVLQSADILLYKSTQVPVGEDQVQHLELTKVLAKALNKQTKNKLLFPLPQGIYTRQSKILNLRNPTMKMSKSNPSDLTKILITDTPEEVQRKIKSAVTDSLEGVRYDPEQRPGLSNLLDIYQSISGQELAQVERRFQDKSVVDLKAELVDLLVEHFRPFNAQFARLVNARQEVENIYLAGAQKAAAVANLTLSQLKKHIGLD
;
A
#
# COMPACT_ATOMS: atom_id res chain seq x y z
N MET A 1 2.27 12.82 3.60
CA MET A 1 2.86 11.51 3.28
C MET A 1 4.37 11.52 3.47
N MET A 2 5.12 12.43 2.83
CA MET A 2 6.59 12.51 2.99
C MET A 2 7.05 12.51 4.47
N CYS A 3 6.44 13.35 5.32
CA CYS A 3 6.76 13.36 6.75
C CYS A 3 6.52 12.01 7.44
N VAL A 4 5.51 11.24 7.02
CA VAL A 4 5.25 9.89 7.55
C VAL A 4 6.37 8.94 7.15
N LEU A 5 6.77 8.93 5.87
CA LEU A 5 7.85 8.08 5.35
C LEU A 5 9.19 8.37 6.06
N LEU A 6 9.51 9.63 6.29
CA LEU A 6 10.69 10.04 7.05
C LEU A 6 10.57 9.66 8.54
N ALA A 7 9.40 9.85 9.15
CA ALA A 7 9.18 9.54 10.57
C ALA A 7 9.20 8.04 10.88
N ILE A 8 8.81 7.17 9.94
CA ILE A 8 8.96 5.71 10.08
C ILE A 8 10.42 5.25 9.90
N GLY A 9 11.34 6.14 9.53
CA GLY A 9 12.78 5.87 9.46
C GLY A 9 13.35 5.68 8.07
N LEU A 10 12.63 6.04 6.98
CA LEU A 10 13.25 6.07 5.66
C LEU A 10 14.26 7.22 5.59
N ASP A 11 15.51 6.88 5.30
CA ASP A 11 16.62 7.81 5.21
C ASP A 11 16.92 8.21 3.75
N PRO A 12 16.73 9.49 3.35
CA PRO A 12 17.02 10.00 2.01
C PRO A 12 18.49 9.87 1.55
N ALA A 13 19.41 9.58 2.48
CA ALA A 13 20.79 9.24 2.14
C ALA A 13 20.90 7.84 1.51
N HIS A 14 20.01 6.92 1.89
CA HIS A 14 20.01 5.51 1.47
C HIS A 14 18.89 5.17 0.48
N CYS A 15 17.81 5.97 0.43
CA CYS A 15 16.73 5.80 -0.53
C CYS A 15 16.37 7.10 -1.26
N CYS A 16 15.74 6.96 -2.43
CA CYS A 16 15.26 8.09 -3.21
C CYS A 16 13.78 8.33 -2.94
N LEU A 17 13.46 9.36 -2.15
CA LEU A 17 12.09 9.77 -1.85
C LEU A 17 11.70 10.96 -2.70
N PHE A 18 10.64 10.83 -3.49
CA PHE A 18 10.16 11.88 -4.39
C PHE A 18 8.66 11.77 -4.61
N ASN A 19 8.05 12.85 -5.11
CA ASN A 19 6.66 12.81 -5.57
C ASN A 19 6.63 12.50 -7.08
N GLN A 20 5.78 11.55 -7.48
CA GLN A 20 5.72 11.03 -8.85
C GLN A 20 5.50 12.14 -9.90
N ASP A 21 4.67 13.13 -9.59
CA ASP A 21 4.32 14.26 -10.46
C ASP A 21 5.51 15.16 -10.81
N GLN A 22 6.57 15.14 -9.99
CA GLN A 22 7.77 15.94 -10.19
C GLN A 22 8.73 15.33 -11.23
N VAL A 23 8.42 14.14 -11.76
CA VAL A 23 9.24 13.46 -12.76
C VAL A 23 8.39 13.17 -14.01
N PRO A 24 8.39 14.07 -15.01
CA PRO A 24 7.55 13.95 -16.21
C PRO A 24 7.77 12.67 -17.03
N ALA A 25 8.94 12.03 -16.90
CA ALA A 25 9.23 10.76 -17.58
C ALA A 25 8.19 9.67 -17.29
N HIS A 26 7.54 9.70 -16.11
CA HIS A 26 6.49 8.76 -15.74
C HIS A 26 5.29 8.79 -16.70
N SER A 27 4.75 9.99 -16.99
CA SER A 27 3.61 10.13 -17.89
C SER A 27 3.99 9.81 -19.33
N GLU A 28 5.18 10.21 -19.77
CA GLU A 28 5.67 9.92 -21.11
C GLU A 28 5.91 8.42 -21.34
N MET A 29 6.57 7.74 -20.40
CA MET A 29 6.73 6.28 -20.45
C MET A 29 5.38 5.57 -20.41
N ALA A 30 4.44 6.04 -19.58
CA ALA A 30 3.09 5.47 -19.53
C ALA A 30 2.37 5.58 -20.88
N TRP A 31 2.55 6.70 -21.60
CA TRP A 31 1.99 6.85 -22.94
C TRP A 31 2.57 5.84 -23.94
N ILE A 32 3.90 5.67 -23.95
CA ILE A 32 4.56 4.65 -24.78
C ILE A 32 4.02 3.25 -24.44
N LEU A 33 3.87 2.94 -23.15
CA LEU A 33 3.33 1.67 -22.70
C LEU A 33 1.85 1.47 -23.06
N ASN A 34 1.04 2.53 -23.06
CA ASN A 34 -0.36 2.47 -23.47
C ASN A 34 -0.51 1.97 -24.91
N CYS A 35 0.43 2.32 -25.81
CA CYS A 35 0.43 1.86 -27.20
C CYS A 35 0.66 0.36 -27.38
N ILE A 36 1.12 -0.35 -26.34
CA ILE A 36 1.37 -1.80 -26.37
C ILE A 36 0.54 -2.59 -25.34
N ALA A 37 -0.16 -1.91 -24.44
CA ALA A 37 -0.97 -2.52 -23.40
C ALA A 37 -2.32 -3.02 -23.98
N PRO A 38 -2.63 -4.34 -23.91
CA PRO A 38 -3.89 -4.83 -24.45
C PRO A 38 -5.08 -4.41 -23.58
N VAL A 39 -6.02 -3.65 -24.15
CA VAL A 39 -7.26 -3.19 -23.46
C VAL A 39 -8.01 -4.35 -22.80
N GLY A 40 -8.16 -5.48 -23.51
CA GLY A 40 -8.86 -6.65 -22.97
C GLY A 40 -8.21 -7.23 -21.70
N ARG A 41 -6.90 -7.01 -21.49
CA ARG A 41 -6.22 -7.43 -20.25
C ARG A 41 -6.54 -6.48 -19.10
N LEU A 42 -6.60 -5.18 -19.36
CA LEU A 42 -6.99 -4.16 -18.37
C LEU A 42 -8.43 -4.38 -17.90
N ASN A 43 -9.37 -4.63 -18.82
CA ASN A 43 -10.78 -4.90 -18.49
C ASN A 43 -10.99 -6.15 -17.62
N ARG A 44 -10.04 -7.10 -17.64
CA ARG A 44 -10.11 -8.33 -16.85
C ARG A 44 -9.53 -8.21 -15.45
N MET A 45 -8.86 -7.09 -15.13
CA MET A 45 -8.23 -6.89 -13.83
C MET A 45 -9.27 -6.86 -12.71
N THR A 46 -8.94 -7.52 -11.61
CA THR A 46 -9.82 -7.62 -10.44
C THR A 46 -10.16 -6.26 -9.84
N THR A 47 -9.21 -5.34 -9.77
CA THR A 47 -9.45 -3.99 -9.25
C THR A 47 -10.44 -3.19 -10.10
N TRP A 48 -10.38 -3.32 -11.43
CA TRP A 48 -11.36 -2.71 -12.33
C TRP A 48 -12.76 -3.25 -12.05
N LYS A 49 -12.90 -4.59 -12.03
CA LYS A 49 -14.17 -5.26 -11.74
C LYS A 49 -14.73 -4.93 -10.34
N SER A 50 -13.88 -4.83 -9.33
CA SER A 50 -14.32 -4.52 -7.97
C SER A 50 -14.81 -3.07 -7.83
N GLN A 51 -14.16 -2.12 -8.52
CA GLN A 51 -14.59 -0.72 -8.50
C GLN A 51 -15.88 -0.52 -9.32
N LEU A 52 -16.02 -1.23 -10.44
CA LEU A 52 -17.27 -1.31 -11.20
C LEU A 52 -18.44 -1.84 -10.35
N ALA A 53 -18.21 -2.87 -9.53
CA ALA A 53 -19.24 -3.41 -8.64
C ALA A 53 -19.56 -2.46 -7.46
N SER A 54 -18.53 -1.79 -6.92
CA SER A 54 -18.65 -0.89 -5.77
C SER A 54 -19.34 0.44 -6.10
N SER A 55 -19.21 0.93 -7.34
CA SER A 55 -19.82 2.21 -7.76
C SER A 55 -21.36 2.16 -7.84
N LYS A 56 -21.99 0.99 -7.69
CA LYS A 56 -23.43 0.83 -7.90
C LYS A 56 -24.23 0.06 -6.83
N ASN A 57 -23.64 -0.45 -5.75
CA ASN A 57 -24.33 -1.45 -4.90
C ASN A 57 -24.94 -2.60 -5.74
N ALA A 58 -24.35 -2.91 -6.90
CA ALA A 58 -24.94 -3.83 -7.86
C ALA A 58 -24.62 -5.27 -7.47
N ASN A 59 -25.64 -6.12 -7.40
CA ASN A 59 -25.50 -7.55 -7.07
C ASN A 59 -24.98 -8.39 -8.25
N SER A 60 -24.77 -7.79 -9.44
CA SER A 60 -24.31 -8.50 -10.65
C SER A 60 -23.44 -7.61 -11.56
N LEU A 61 -22.43 -8.22 -12.18
CA LEU A 61 -21.52 -7.60 -13.16
C LEU A 61 -22.23 -7.20 -14.47
N ALA A 62 -23.46 -7.66 -14.71
CA ALA A 62 -24.22 -7.40 -15.93
C ALA A 62 -24.95 -6.05 -15.94
N GLU A 63 -25.08 -5.36 -14.79
CA GLU A 63 -25.77 -4.07 -14.64
C GLU A 63 -24.81 -2.87 -14.62
N VAL A 64 -23.56 -3.15 -14.94
CA VAL A 64 -22.45 -2.22 -14.83
C VAL A 64 -22.48 -1.26 -16.02
N ASP A 65 -22.56 0.04 -15.72
CA ASP A 65 -22.45 1.09 -16.73
C ASP A 65 -21.04 1.67 -16.65
N ASP A 66 -20.20 1.27 -17.59
CA ASP A 66 -18.80 1.69 -17.69
C ASP A 66 -18.65 3.20 -17.96
N SER A 67 -19.72 3.90 -18.35
CA SER A 67 -19.67 5.33 -18.72
C SER A 67 -19.32 6.27 -17.56
N MET A 68 -19.51 5.80 -16.32
CA MET A 68 -19.21 6.57 -15.10
C MET A 68 -17.77 6.40 -14.62
N LEU A 69 -16.99 5.48 -15.21
CA LEU A 69 -15.60 5.29 -14.83
C LEU A 69 -14.65 6.10 -15.70
N HIS A 70 -13.66 6.72 -15.04
CA HIS A 70 -12.62 7.47 -15.73
C HIS A 70 -11.54 6.55 -16.30
N LEU A 71 -11.04 6.87 -17.50
CA LEU A 71 -9.95 6.18 -18.17
C LEU A 71 -8.73 5.98 -17.26
N GLY A 72 -8.44 6.94 -16.38
CA GLY A 72 -7.34 6.83 -15.42
C GLY A 72 -7.43 5.58 -14.53
N LEU A 73 -8.63 5.17 -14.11
CA LEU A 73 -8.83 3.97 -13.30
C LEU A 73 -8.59 2.68 -14.10
N LEU A 74 -8.82 2.70 -15.41
CA LEU A 74 -8.51 1.57 -16.29
C LEU A 74 -7.00 1.52 -16.62
N ALA A 75 -6.39 2.69 -16.82
CA ALA A 75 -5.03 2.83 -17.33
C ALA A 75 -3.94 2.91 -16.24
N TYR A 76 -4.29 3.15 -14.96
CA TYR A 76 -3.27 3.26 -13.91
C TYR A 76 -2.34 2.04 -13.78
N PRO A 77 -2.73 0.78 -14.07
CA PRO A 77 -1.79 -0.34 -14.04
C PRO A 77 -0.66 -0.21 -15.08
N VAL A 78 -0.91 0.52 -16.17
CA VAL A 78 0.09 0.86 -17.18
C VAL A 78 1.02 1.95 -16.65
N LEU A 79 0.48 2.99 -15.98
CA LEU A 79 1.29 4.00 -15.29
C LEU A 79 2.17 3.38 -14.20
N GLN A 80 1.62 2.47 -13.39
CA GLN A 80 2.37 1.70 -12.39
C GLN A 80 3.51 0.90 -13.04
N SER A 81 3.29 0.36 -14.25
CA SER A 81 4.35 -0.32 -15.00
C SER A 81 5.44 0.66 -15.46
N ALA A 82 5.08 1.88 -15.87
CA ALA A 82 6.05 2.94 -16.18
C ALA A 82 6.88 3.31 -14.94
N ASP A 83 6.24 3.45 -13.78
CA ASP A 83 6.89 3.75 -12.50
C ASP A 83 7.97 2.73 -12.16
N ILE A 84 7.75 1.46 -12.45
CA ILE A 84 8.70 0.38 -12.15
C ILE A 84 9.83 0.33 -13.20
N LEU A 85 9.48 0.45 -14.48
CA LEU A 85 10.41 0.22 -15.58
C LEU A 85 11.39 1.38 -15.82
N LEU A 86 11.00 2.63 -15.53
CA LEU A 86 11.88 3.80 -15.64
C LEU A 86 13.16 3.68 -14.80
N TYR A 87 13.05 3.04 -13.64
CA TYR A 87 14.17 2.83 -12.73
C TYR A 87 14.82 1.45 -12.88
N LYS A 88 14.38 0.66 -13.88
CA LYS A 88 14.83 -0.72 -14.10
C LYS A 88 14.80 -1.55 -12.81
N SER A 89 13.72 -1.39 -12.04
CA SER A 89 13.55 -2.06 -10.75
C SER A 89 13.50 -3.58 -10.92
N THR A 90 14.26 -4.30 -10.09
CA THR A 90 14.33 -5.78 -10.12
C THR A 90 13.42 -6.43 -9.09
N GLN A 91 13.11 -5.73 -8.00
CA GLN A 91 12.24 -6.18 -6.93
C GLN A 91 11.25 -5.07 -6.57
N VAL A 92 9.99 -5.43 -6.34
CA VAL A 92 8.91 -4.49 -6.03
C VAL A 92 8.07 -5.05 -4.89
N PRO A 93 8.04 -4.40 -3.71
CA PRO A 93 7.14 -4.79 -2.64
C PRO A 93 5.70 -4.46 -3.04
N VAL A 94 4.84 -5.48 -3.03
CA VAL A 94 3.44 -5.33 -3.44
C VAL A 94 2.51 -6.11 -2.52
N GLY A 95 1.32 -5.57 -2.28
CA GLY A 95 0.23 -6.32 -1.65
C GLY A 95 -0.32 -7.40 -2.58
N GLU A 96 -1.01 -8.39 -2.02
CA GLU A 96 -1.67 -9.46 -2.78
C GLU A 96 -2.64 -8.92 -3.84
N ASP A 97 -3.30 -7.79 -3.55
CA ASP A 97 -4.23 -7.10 -4.45
C ASP A 97 -3.54 -6.50 -5.69
N GLN A 98 -2.23 -6.34 -5.67
CA GLN A 98 -1.43 -5.71 -6.73
C GLN A 98 -0.65 -6.73 -7.58
N VAL A 99 -0.77 -8.03 -7.29
CA VAL A 99 -0.05 -9.10 -8.02
C VAL A 99 -0.37 -9.07 -9.52
N GLN A 100 -1.63 -8.87 -9.89
CA GLN A 100 -2.03 -8.81 -11.30
C GLN A 100 -1.38 -7.63 -12.06
N HIS A 101 -1.15 -6.51 -11.39
CA HIS A 101 -0.48 -5.35 -12.00
C HIS A 101 1.01 -5.61 -12.19
N LEU A 102 1.67 -6.26 -11.22
CA LEU A 102 3.07 -6.64 -11.39
C LEU A 102 3.26 -7.65 -12.53
N GLU A 103 2.33 -8.58 -12.72
CA GLU A 103 2.33 -9.48 -13.87
C GLU A 103 2.10 -8.73 -15.20
N LEU A 104 1.26 -7.69 -15.22
CA LEU A 104 1.16 -6.79 -16.38
C LEU A 104 2.51 -6.12 -16.66
N THR A 105 3.21 -5.60 -15.64
CA THR A 105 4.52 -4.97 -15.79
C THR A 105 5.53 -5.91 -16.45
N LYS A 106 5.58 -7.18 -16.02
CA LYS A 106 6.46 -8.20 -16.65
C LYS A 106 6.11 -8.43 -18.12
N VAL A 107 4.83 -8.41 -18.48
CA VAL A 107 4.38 -8.59 -19.87
C VAL A 107 4.79 -7.40 -20.73
N LEU A 108 4.57 -6.18 -20.24
CA LEU A 108 4.95 -4.95 -20.94
C LEU A 108 6.47 -4.85 -21.11
N ALA A 109 7.24 -5.21 -20.08
CA ALA A 109 8.71 -5.28 -20.16
C ALA A 109 9.17 -6.27 -21.25
N LYS A 110 8.59 -7.48 -21.31
CA LYS A 110 8.89 -8.47 -22.36
C LYS A 110 8.55 -7.94 -23.75
N ALA A 111 7.43 -7.24 -23.90
CA ALA A 111 7.01 -6.65 -25.18
C ALA A 111 8.00 -5.57 -25.64
N LEU A 112 8.40 -4.65 -24.75
CA LEU A 112 9.41 -3.63 -25.05
C LEU A 112 10.76 -4.24 -25.41
N ASN A 113 11.23 -5.22 -24.63
CA ASN A 113 12.50 -5.90 -24.92
C ASN A 113 12.49 -6.60 -26.30
N LYS A 114 11.34 -7.16 -26.69
CA LYS A 114 11.15 -7.74 -28.03
C LYS A 114 11.16 -6.67 -29.12
N GLN A 115 10.41 -5.57 -28.93
CA GLN A 115 10.28 -4.49 -29.90
C GLN A 115 11.62 -3.80 -30.17
N THR A 116 12.39 -3.55 -29.10
CA THR A 116 13.72 -2.92 -29.17
C THR A 116 14.82 -3.88 -29.62
N LYS A 117 14.50 -5.16 -29.84
CA LYS A 117 15.46 -6.24 -30.12
C LYS A 117 16.56 -6.37 -29.05
N ASN A 118 16.34 -5.80 -27.87
CA ASN A 118 17.24 -5.86 -26.73
C ASN A 118 16.56 -6.60 -25.57
N LYS A 119 16.89 -7.89 -25.42
CA LYS A 119 16.26 -8.79 -24.45
C LYS A 119 16.44 -8.37 -22.98
N LEU A 120 17.42 -7.51 -22.70
CA LEU A 120 17.83 -7.12 -21.35
C LEU A 120 17.65 -5.63 -21.08
N LEU A 121 16.99 -4.88 -21.97
CA LEU A 121 16.80 -3.43 -21.79
C LEU A 121 16.03 -3.13 -20.50
N PHE A 122 14.95 -3.87 -20.25
CA PHE A 122 14.18 -3.81 -19.02
C PHE A 122 14.22 -5.15 -18.27
N PRO A 123 14.55 -5.15 -16.97
CA PRO A 123 14.43 -6.35 -16.15
C PRO A 123 12.96 -6.73 -15.94
N LEU A 124 12.74 -7.99 -15.57
CA LEU A 124 11.41 -8.49 -15.18
C LEU A 124 11.30 -8.40 -13.65
N PRO A 125 10.57 -7.43 -13.10
CA PRO A 125 10.52 -7.19 -11.66
C PRO A 125 9.90 -8.38 -10.92
N GLN A 126 10.47 -8.76 -9.78
CA GLN A 126 9.94 -9.78 -8.88
C GLN A 126 9.17 -9.14 -7.73
N GLY A 127 8.08 -9.79 -7.29
CA GLY A 127 7.29 -9.31 -6.15
C GLY A 127 7.96 -9.68 -4.84
N ILE A 128 8.05 -8.73 -3.90
CA ILE A 128 8.37 -9.01 -2.50
C ILE A 128 7.04 -9.03 -1.73
N TYR A 129 6.77 -10.15 -1.06
CA TYR A 129 5.55 -10.35 -0.26
C TYR A 129 5.91 -10.45 1.21
N THR A 130 5.26 -9.65 2.04
CA THR A 130 5.42 -9.71 3.50
C THR A 130 4.59 -10.84 4.08
N ARG A 131 5.14 -11.57 5.07
CA ARG A 131 4.44 -12.68 5.77
C ARG A 131 3.51 -12.23 6.90
N GLN A 132 3.30 -10.92 7.08
CA GLN A 132 2.59 -10.37 8.23
C GLN A 132 1.09 -10.70 8.19
N SER A 133 0.51 -10.94 9.38
CA SER A 133 -0.91 -11.21 9.57
C SER A 133 -1.76 -10.09 8.96
N LYS A 134 -2.82 -10.48 8.26
CA LYS A 134 -3.76 -9.54 7.64
C LYS A 134 -4.56 -8.83 8.74
N ILE A 135 -4.21 -7.58 9.03
CA ILE A 135 -4.98 -6.78 10.00
C ILE A 135 -6.37 -6.44 9.43
N LEU A 136 -7.40 -6.78 10.20
CA LEU A 136 -8.80 -6.69 9.83
C LEU A 136 -9.42 -5.37 10.29
N ASN A 137 -10.53 -5.00 9.67
CA ASN A 137 -11.31 -3.83 10.02
C ASN A 137 -11.87 -3.98 11.45
N LEU A 138 -11.68 -2.96 12.28
CA LEU A 138 -12.04 -2.98 13.71
C LEU A 138 -13.55 -3.10 13.97
N ARG A 139 -14.40 -2.74 13.01
CA ARG A 139 -15.86 -2.80 13.14
C ARG A 139 -16.49 -3.95 12.36
N ASN A 140 -15.84 -4.41 11.30
CA ASN A 140 -16.24 -5.57 10.53
C ASN A 140 -15.03 -6.49 10.27
N PRO A 141 -14.78 -7.47 11.13
CA PRO A 141 -13.58 -8.29 11.05
C PRO A 141 -13.60 -9.29 9.87
N THR A 142 -14.67 -9.34 9.06
CA THR A 142 -14.65 -10.09 7.78
C THR A 142 -13.90 -9.36 6.67
N MET A 143 -13.66 -8.06 6.85
CA MET A 143 -13.01 -7.20 5.86
C MET A 143 -11.59 -6.84 6.27
N LYS A 144 -10.70 -6.71 5.29
CA LYS A 144 -9.36 -6.13 5.52
C LYS A 144 -9.51 -4.66 5.97
N MET A 145 -8.64 -4.22 6.87
CA MET A 145 -8.52 -2.79 7.16
C MET A 145 -8.16 -2.02 5.87
N SER A 146 -8.87 -0.93 5.59
CA SER A 146 -8.62 -0.11 4.39
C SER A 146 -8.53 1.37 4.74
N LYS A 147 -7.52 2.04 4.19
CA LYS A 147 -7.35 3.49 4.28
C LYS A 147 -8.55 4.25 3.68
N SER A 148 -9.14 3.72 2.60
CA SER A 148 -10.23 4.36 1.87
C SER A 148 -11.61 4.15 2.48
N ASN A 149 -11.74 3.38 3.57
CA ASN A 149 -13.03 3.24 4.23
C ASN A 149 -13.48 4.60 4.81
N PRO A 150 -14.72 5.05 4.55
CA PRO A 150 -15.19 6.36 5.00
C PRO A 150 -15.35 6.46 6.52
N SER A 151 -15.50 5.34 7.24
CA SER A 151 -15.64 5.34 8.69
C SER A 151 -14.28 5.22 9.38
N ASP A 152 -13.91 6.21 10.17
CA ASP A 152 -12.61 6.22 10.87
C ASP A 152 -12.52 5.20 12.00
N LEU A 153 -13.64 4.74 12.56
CA LEU A 153 -13.64 3.71 13.60
C LEU A 153 -13.22 2.33 13.07
N THR A 154 -13.11 2.15 11.76
CA THR A 154 -12.76 0.88 11.11
C THR A 154 -11.25 0.63 11.03
N LYS A 155 -10.42 1.67 11.27
CA LYS A 155 -9.00 1.67 10.93
C LYS A 155 -8.18 2.46 11.96
N ILE A 156 -6.95 2.03 12.20
CA ILE A 156 -5.96 2.79 12.98
C ILE A 156 -5.00 3.43 11.99
N LEU A 157 -4.85 4.75 12.03
CA LEU A 157 -3.85 5.45 11.26
C LEU A 157 -2.60 5.60 12.12
N ILE A 158 -1.42 5.49 11.51
CA ILE A 158 -0.15 5.70 12.23
C ILE A 158 -0.03 7.12 12.81
N THR A 159 -0.81 8.07 12.27
CA THR A 159 -0.89 9.46 12.73
C THR A 159 -2.02 9.73 13.72
N ASP A 160 -2.75 8.70 14.16
CA ASP A 160 -3.81 8.86 15.17
C ASP A 160 -3.21 9.34 16.50
N THR A 161 -3.91 10.25 17.19
CA THR A 161 -3.52 10.64 18.56
C THR A 161 -3.77 9.50 19.55
N PRO A 162 -3.15 9.52 20.75
CA PRO A 162 -3.44 8.53 21.79
C PRO A 162 -4.94 8.40 22.11
N GLU A 163 -5.67 9.50 22.12
CA GLU A 163 -7.12 9.54 22.37
C GLU A 163 -7.90 8.88 21.22
N GLU A 164 -7.47 9.10 19.98
CA GLU A 164 -8.08 8.48 18.81
C GLU A 164 -7.83 6.97 18.77
N VAL A 165 -6.60 6.53 19.03
CA VAL A 165 -6.25 5.11 19.18
C VAL A 165 -7.11 4.48 20.28
N GLN A 166 -7.19 5.13 21.45
CA GLN A 166 -8.00 4.66 22.56
C GLN A 166 -9.48 4.50 22.18
N ARG A 167 -10.07 5.53 21.58
CA ARG A 167 -11.46 5.51 21.13
C ARG A 167 -11.72 4.38 20.15
N LYS A 168 -10.85 4.22 19.15
CA LYS A 168 -10.99 3.20 18.09
C LYS A 168 -10.88 1.79 18.64
N ILE A 169 -9.85 1.49 19.44
CA ILE A 169 -9.67 0.18 20.07
C ILE A 169 -10.80 -0.16 21.05
N LYS A 170 -11.22 0.80 21.90
CA LYS A 170 -12.38 0.60 22.79
C LYS A 170 -13.63 0.22 21.98
N SER A 171 -13.86 0.91 20.86
CA SER A 171 -14.99 0.67 19.96
C SER A 171 -14.86 -0.56 19.05
N ALA A 172 -13.73 -1.26 19.04
CA ALA A 172 -13.55 -2.43 18.18
C ALA A 172 -14.59 -3.52 18.52
N VAL A 173 -15.18 -4.14 17.49
CA VAL A 173 -16.16 -5.21 17.65
C VAL A 173 -15.44 -6.48 18.09
N THR A 174 -15.96 -7.08 19.15
CA THR A 174 -15.59 -8.41 19.66
C THR A 174 -16.86 -9.22 19.87
N ASP A 175 -16.72 -10.49 20.22
CA ASP A 175 -17.83 -11.32 20.67
C ASP A 175 -18.19 -11.07 22.15
N SER A 176 -19.24 -11.75 22.62
CA SER A 176 -19.73 -11.72 24.00
C SER A 176 -19.29 -12.92 24.84
N LEU A 177 -18.33 -13.73 24.35
CA LEU A 177 -17.84 -14.90 25.07
C LEU A 177 -16.83 -14.50 26.13
N GLU A 178 -16.78 -15.27 27.22
CA GLU A 178 -15.78 -15.07 28.28
C GLU A 178 -14.38 -15.50 27.85
N GLY A 179 -13.38 -14.89 28.50
CA GLY A 179 -11.95 -15.18 28.28
C GLY A 179 -11.37 -14.62 26.99
N VAL A 180 -10.04 -14.52 26.95
CA VAL A 180 -9.28 -14.05 25.79
C VAL A 180 -8.58 -15.24 25.14
N ARG A 181 -9.14 -15.72 24.02
CA ARG A 181 -8.61 -16.86 23.27
C ARG A 181 -8.59 -16.56 21.78
N TYR A 182 -7.51 -16.96 21.11
CA TYR A 182 -7.39 -16.86 19.67
C TYR A 182 -8.24 -17.91 18.98
N ASP A 183 -9.16 -17.44 18.14
CA ASP A 183 -10.02 -18.25 17.29
C ASP A 183 -10.47 -17.38 16.10
N PRO A 184 -9.74 -17.35 14.98
CA PRO A 184 -10.05 -16.46 13.87
C PRO A 184 -11.33 -16.84 13.13
N GLU A 185 -11.83 -18.07 13.31
CA GLU A 185 -13.08 -18.53 12.67
C GLU A 185 -14.30 -18.13 13.49
N GLN A 186 -14.28 -18.39 14.80
CA GLN A 186 -15.43 -18.14 15.68
C GLN A 186 -15.37 -16.77 16.38
N ARG A 187 -14.16 -16.22 16.58
CA ARG A 187 -13.91 -14.96 17.29
C ARG A 187 -13.02 -14.00 16.48
N PRO A 188 -13.36 -13.69 15.21
CA PRO A 188 -12.48 -12.96 14.30
C PRO A 188 -12.12 -11.55 14.80
N GLY A 189 -13.04 -10.87 15.50
CA GLY A 189 -12.78 -9.55 16.08
C GLY A 189 -11.76 -9.57 17.22
N LEU A 190 -11.87 -10.55 18.12
CA LEU A 190 -10.91 -10.72 19.21
C LEU A 190 -9.54 -11.18 18.69
N SER A 191 -9.53 -12.16 17.79
CA SER A 191 -8.32 -12.67 17.16
C SER A 191 -7.55 -11.58 16.43
N ASN A 192 -8.25 -10.66 15.75
CA ASN A 192 -7.63 -9.49 15.14
C ASN A 192 -6.93 -8.58 16.17
N LEU A 193 -7.50 -8.37 17.36
CA LEU A 193 -6.83 -7.58 18.41
C LEU A 193 -5.58 -8.29 18.93
N LEU A 194 -5.61 -9.62 19.04
CA LEU A 194 -4.46 -10.43 19.41
C LEU A 194 -3.37 -10.42 18.32
N ASP A 195 -3.75 -10.47 17.04
CA ASP A 195 -2.81 -10.34 15.91
C ASP A 195 -2.11 -8.98 15.93
N ILE A 196 -2.84 -7.89 16.23
CA ILE A 196 -2.24 -6.55 16.39
C ILE A 196 -1.29 -6.54 17.59
N TYR A 197 -1.72 -7.09 18.73
CA TYR A 197 -0.89 -7.15 19.94
C TYR A 197 0.43 -7.90 19.68
N GLN A 198 0.36 -9.10 19.09
CA GLN A 198 1.52 -9.89 18.69
C GLN A 198 2.44 -9.10 17.75
N SER A 199 1.87 -8.45 16.73
CA SER A 199 2.64 -7.71 15.73
C SER A 199 3.43 -6.54 16.32
N ILE A 200 2.89 -5.88 17.36
CA ILE A 200 3.52 -4.71 17.99
C ILE A 200 4.48 -5.12 19.13
N SER A 201 4.09 -6.11 19.92
CA SER A 201 4.90 -6.58 21.06
C SER A 201 6.03 -7.53 20.65
N GLY A 202 5.91 -8.18 19.48
CA GLY A 202 6.81 -9.25 19.06
C GLY A 202 6.66 -10.56 19.86
N GLN A 203 5.67 -10.65 20.74
CA GLN A 203 5.42 -11.85 21.54
C GLN A 203 4.71 -12.93 20.73
N GLU A 204 5.01 -14.20 21.02
CA GLU A 204 4.29 -15.31 20.41
C GLU A 204 2.84 -15.34 20.91
N LEU A 205 1.90 -15.72 20.04
CA LEU A 205 0.48 -15.73 20.37
C LEU A 205 0.15 -16.52 21.65
N ALA A 206 0.83 -17.66 21.87
CA ALA A 206 0.66 -18.47 23.08
C ALA A 206 1.10 -17.73 24.37
N GLN A 207 2.04 -16.79 24.28
CA GLN A 207 2.43 -15.94 25.42
C GLN A 207 1.37 -14.87 25.67
N VAL A 208 0.82 -14.29 24.60
CA VAL A 208 -0.26 -13.31 24.68
C VAL A 208 -1.51 -13.95 25.30
N GLU A 209 -1.92 -15.14 24.87
CA GLU A 209 -3.07 -15.85 25.45
C GLU A 209 -2.88 -16.14 26.94
N ARG A 210 -1.69 -16.62 27.37
CA ARG A 210 -1.39 -16.82 28.80
C ARG A 210 -1.47 -15.53 29.59
N ARG A 211 -1.00 -14.42 29.02
CA ARG A 211 -1.01 -13.10 29.66
C ARG A 211 -2.44 -12.60 29.94
N PHE A 212 -3.40 -13.01 29.12
CA PHE A 212 -4.80 -12.62 29.24
C PHE A 212 -5.72 -13.75 29.73
N GLN A 213 -5.16 -14.86 30.23
CA GLN A 213 -5.93 -16.03 30.65
C GLN A 213 -7.02 -15.71 31.68
N ASP A 214 -6.69 -14.88 32.68
CA ASP A 214 -7.61 -14.47 33.76
C ASP A 214 -8.07 -13.01 33.60
N LYS A 215 -7.90 -12.44 32.40
CA LYS A 215 -8.25 -11.04 32.11
C LYS A 215 -9.46 -10.95 31.19
N SER A 216 -10.16 -9.83 31.28
CA SER A 216 -11.29 -9.54 30.41
C SER A 216 -10.84 -8.99 29.04
N VAL A 217 -11.76 -9.00 28.06
CA VAL A 217 -11.55 -8.32 26.77
C VAL A 217 -11.34 -6.81 26.95
N VAL A 218 -11.90 -6.22 28.01
CA VAL A 218 -11.69 -4.80 28.34
C VAL A 218 -10.25 -4.55 28.74
N ASP A 219 -9.65 -5.45 29.53
CA ASP A 219 -8.25 -5.36 29.93
C ASP A 219 -7.32 -5.54 28.73
N LEU A 220 -7.63 -6.47 27.82
CA LEU A 220 -6.90 -6.62 26.55
C LEU A 220 -6.92 -5.31 25.75
N LYS A 221 -8.10 -4.71 25.57
CA LYS A 221 -8.24 -3.45 24.83
C LYS A 221 -7.48 -2.31 25.49
N ALA A 222 -7.53 -2.20 26.83
CA ALA A 222 -6.80 -1.16 27.56
C ALA A 222 -5.28 -1.32 27.37
N GLU A 223 -4.77 -2.53 27.57
CA GLU A 223 -3.34 -2.80 27.45
C GLU A 223 -2.83 -2.66 26.00
N LEU A 224 -3.64 -3.04 25.02
CA LEU A 224 -3.32 -2.84 23.60
C LEU A 224 -3.21 -1.35 23.25
N VAL A 225 -4.04 -0.48 23.84
CA VAL A 225 -3.93 0.97 23.66
C VAL A 225 -2.58 1.47 24.18
N ASP A 226 -2.22 1.10 25.41
CA ASP A 226 -0.97 1.53 26.02
C ASP A 226 0.24 1.05 25.19
N LEU A 227 0.20 -0.20 24.73
CA LEU A 227 1.23 -0.79 23.87
C LEU A 227 1.37 -0.02 22.55
N LEU A 228 0.27 0.28 21.86
CA LEU A 228 0.29 1.04 20.60
C LEU A 228 0.81 2.47 20.81
N VAL A 229 0.34 3.15 21.86
CA VAL A 229 0.74 4.53 22.18
C VAL A 229 2.24 4.61 22.51
N GLU A 230 2.75 3.67 23.30
CA GLU A 230 4.18 3.60 23.59
C GLU A 230 4.99 3.30 22.33
N HIS A 231 4.59 2.28 21.57
CA HIS A 231 5.31 1.85 20.36
C HIS A 231 5.43 2.98 19.33
N PHE A 232 4.37 3.76 19.11
CA PHE A 232 4.36 4.87 18.16
C PHE A 232 4.86 6.20 18.74
N ARG A 233 5.24 6.29 20.02
CA ARG A 233 5.76 7.53 20.62
C ARG A 233 6.96 8.11 19.86
N PRO A 234 8.01 7.34 19.48
CA PRO A 234 9.13 7.88 18.74
C PRO A 234 8.73 8.39 17.35
N PHE A 235 7.85 7.64 16.67
CA PHE A 235 7.28 8.04 15.39
C PHE A 235 6.52 9.37 15.52
N ASN A 236 5.62 9.50 16.50
CA ASN A 236 4.81 10.69 16.72
C ASN A 236 5.65 11.93 17.00
N ALA A 237 6.71 11.79 17.82
CA ALA A 237 7.65 12.88 18.09
C ALA A 237 8.37 13.34 16.82
N GLN A 238 8.89 12.39 16.03
CA GLN A 238 9.60 12.72 14.78
C GLN A 238 8.65 13.27 13.72
N PHE A 239 7.43 12.73 13.62
CA PHE A 239 6.41 13.23 12.72
C PHE A 239 6.02 14.66 13.05
N ALA A 240 5.79 14.97 14.33
CA ALA A 240 5.49 16.34 14.77
C ALA A 240 6.63 17.31 14.47
N ARG A 241 7.89 16.90 14.66
CA ARG A 241 9.06 17.70 14.26
C ARG A 241 9.06 17.99 12.75
N LEU A 242 8.90 16.96 11.93
CA LEU A 242 8.95 17.04 10.47
C LEU A 242 7.81 17.88 9.87
N VAL A 243 6.60 17.78 10.43
CA VAL A 243 5.46 18.61 9.99
C VAL A 243 5.74 20.10 10.20
N ASN A 244 6.47 20.44 11.26
CA ASN A 244 6.89 21.83 11.54
C ASN A 244 8.16 22.24 10.79
N ALA A 245 8.93 21.28 10.24
CA ALA A 245 10.16 21.51 9.49
C ALA A 245 9.92 21.52 7.97
N ARG A 246 8.95 22.34 7.51
CA ARG A 246 8.50 22.35 6.10
C ARG A 246 9.65 22.46 5.10
N GLN A 247 10.54 23.43 5.28
CA GLN A 247 11.66 23.66 4.35
C GLN A 247 12.63 22.47 4.27
N GLU A 248 12.88 21.80 5.40
CA GLU A 248 13.72 20.58 5.44
C GLU A 248 13.09 19.48 4.58
N VAL A 249 11.79 19.23 4.77
CA VAL A 249 11.04 18.22 4.03
C VAL A 249 10.96 18.56 2.54
N GLU A 250 10.77 19.84 2.20
CA GLU A 250 10.76 20.32 0.81
C GLU A 250 12.10 20.08 0.13
N ASN A 251 13.21 20.43 0.78
CA ASN A 251 14.54 20.20 0.24
C ASN A 251 14.81 18.70 -0.01
N ILE A 252 14.33 17.83 0.88
CA ILE A 252 14.48 16.38 0.76
C ILE A 252 13.78 15.87 -0.51
N TYR A 253 12.50 16.16 -0.71
CA TYR A 253 11.78 15.60 -1.85
C TYR A 253 12.17 16.23 -3.18
N LEU A 254 12.61 17.50 -3.19
CA LEU A 254 13.16 18.15 -4.39
C LEU A 254 14.47 17.50 -4.81
N ALA A 255 15.38 17.24 -3.86
CA ALA A 255 16.62 16.53 -4.13
C ALA A 255 16.34 15.09 -4.62
N GLY A 256 15.36 14.41 -4.03
CA GLY A 256 14.91 13.10 -4.49
C GLY A 256 14.33 13.14 -5.91
N ALA A 257 13.52 14.14 -6.24
CA ALA A 257 12.95 14.31 -7.59
C ALA A 257 14.05 14.52 -8.64
N GLN A 258 15.09 15.30 -8.33
CA GLN A 258 16.24 15.48 -9.23
C GLN A 258 17.00 14.17 -9.47
N LYS A 259 17.28 13.41 -8.40
CA LYS A 259 17.93 12.08 -8.50
C LYS A 259 17.08 11.11 -9.34
N ALA A 260 15.78 11.06 -9.07
CA ALA A 260 14.84 10.22 -9.79
C ALA A 260 14.76 10.61 -11.28
N ALA A 261 14.61 11.91 -11.57
CA ALA A 261 14.55 12.42 -12.94
C ALA A 261 15.81 12.08 -13.74
N ALA A 262 17.00 12.16 -13.15
CA ALA A 262 18.24 11.79 -13.84
C ALA A 262 18.23 10.33 -14.33
N VAL A 263 17.79 9.39 -13.47
CA VAL A 263 17.69 7.97 -13.82
C VAL A 263 16.57 7.72 -14.83
N ALA A 264 15.38 8.26 -14.56
CA ALA A 264 14.20 8.05 -15.39
C ALA A 264 14.39 8.60 -16.81
N ASN A 265 14.94 9.81 -16.95
CA ASN A 265 15.18 10.44 -18.25
C ASN A 265 16.24 9.68 -19.06
N LEU A 266 17.27 9.13 -18.40
CA LEU A 266 18.27 8.30 -19.07
C LEU A 266 17.62 7.03 -19.65
N THR A 267 16.82 6.31 -18.85
CA THR A 267 16.09 5.12 -19.31
C THR A 267 15.12 5.45 -20.44
N LEU A 268 14.41 6.57 -20.33
CA LEU A 268 13.44 7.00 -21.34
C LEU A 268 14.11 7.36 -22.66
N SER A 269 15.21 8.12 -22.65
CA SER A 269 15.96 8.43 -23.89
C SER A 269 16.57 7.16 -24.50
N GLN A 270 17.07 6.23 -23.69
CA GLN A 270 17.49 4.92 -24.20
C GLN A 270 16.34 4.22 -24.94
N LEU A 271 15.14 4.18 -24.35
CA LEU A 271 13.98 3.58 -25.01
C LEU A 271 13.62 4.32 -26.31
N LYS A 272 13.50 5.65 -26.28
CA LYS A 272 13.15 6.49 -27.45
C LYS A 272 14.04 6.23 -28.65
N LYS A 273 15.36 6.14 -28.45
CA LYS A 273 16.32 5.78 -29.49
C LYS A 273 16.04 4.41 -30.11
N HIS A 274 15.70 3.40 -29.29
CA HIS A 274 15.40 2.06 -29.80
C HIS A 274 14.06 1.99 -30.56
N ILE A 275 13.12 2.89 -30.27
CA ILE A 275 11.80 2.93 -30.93
C ILE A 275 11.70 4.04 -32.00
N GLY A 276 12.79 4.75 -32.29
CA GLY A 276 12.89 5.72 -33.38
C GLY A 276 12.19 7.06 -33.12
N LEU A 277 12.14 7.52 -31.87
CA LEU A 277 11.57 8.82 -31.47
C LEU A 277 12.62 9.90 -31.16
N ASP A 278 13.91 9.53 -31.17
CA ASP A 278 15.07 10.42 -31.01
C ASP A 278 15.91 10.40 -32.30
#